data_AF-A0AAE0G6M4-F1
#
_entry.id   AF-A0AAE0G6M4-F1
#
_cell.length_a   1.000
_cell.length_b   1.000
_cell.length_c   1.000
_cell.angle_alpha   90.00
_cell.angle_beta   90.00
_cell.angle_gamma   90.00
#
_symmetry.space_group_name_H-M   'P 1'
#
loop_
_entity.id
_entity.type
_entity.pdbx_description
1 polymer ?
#
loop_
_entity_poly.entity_id
_entity_poly.type
_entity_poly.pdbx_seq_one_letter_code
_entity_poly.pdbx_strand_id
1 'polypeptide(L)'
;MGVESREQFNTWKDIVIPGLEADETYHGGKLRQMDVPRTIFAFFKGTIRNREGPSYSRGIRIKMRDAFEGERDVIFSEVKPGCNHKCYAEQMRQSIFCLCPRGWSPWTLRAYQAMMAGCIPVILADEIEFPFESTLDWSRLTVKIAERDSEKTLEILRAISTEEIQAKQEAITQVWRMVSYPIPSRPDDAFHSILRELGRKRRLMKASPSVFWT
;
A
#
# COMPACT_ATOMS: atom_id res chain seq x y z
N MET A 1 -4.02 38.18 -7.72
CA MET A 1 -2.86 37.43 -8.25
C MET A 1 -3.15 35.96 -7.99
N GLY A 2 -3.55 35.23 -9.04
CA GLY A 2 -3.83 33.80 -8.91
C GLY A 2 -2.54 33.07 -8.54
N VAL A 3 -2.59 32.26 -7.49
CA VAL A 3 -1.52 31.31 -7.23
C VAL A 3 -1.62 30.27 -8.35
N GLU A 4 -0.78 30.39 -9.36
CA GLU A 4 -0.51 29.30 -10.30
C GLU A 4 -0.04 28.12 -9.46
N SER A 5 -0.89 27.12 -9.29
CA SER A 5 -0.51 25.88 -8.62
C SER A 5 0.55 25.22 -9.50
N ARG A 6 1.82 25.35 -9.15
CA ARG A 6 2.89 24.56 -9.77
C ARG A 6 2.50 23.09 -9.61
N GLU A 7 2.35 22.39 -10.74
CA GLU A 7 2.08 20.97 -10.76
C GLU A 7 3.25 20.24 -10.09
N GLN A 8 3.03 19.74 -8.86
CA GLN A 8 4.10 19.13 -8.04
C GLN A 8 4.43 17.71 -8.49
N PHE A 9 3.48 17.01 -9.11
CA PHE A 9 3.63 15.67 -9.67
C PHE A 9 2.81 15.58 -10.96
N ASN A 10 3.41 15.03 -12.01
CA ASN A 10 2.78 14.82 -13.30
C ASN A 10 3.11 13.41 -13.81
N THR A 11 2.08 12.58 -13.98
CA THR A 11 2.20 11.17 -14.40
C THR A 11 2.86 11.00 -15.77
N TRP A 12 2.95 12.04 -16.60
CA TRP A 12 3.71 12.02 -17.84
C TRP A 12 5.22 11.94 -17.58
N LYS A 13 5.76 12.88 -16.79
CA LYS A 13 7.21 13.05 -16.61
C LYS A 13 7.79 12.40 -15.35
N ASP A 14 6.98 12.26 -14.32
CA ASP A 14 7.40 11.77 -13.02
C ASP A 14 7.07 10.27 -12.87
N ILE A 15 7.70 9.63 -11.89
CA ILE A 15 7.44 8.24 -11.50
C ILE A 15 7.13 8.19 -10.01
N VAL A 16 6.25 7.27 -9.62
CA VAL A 16 6.11 6.90 -8.21
C VAL A 16 7.14 5.83 -7.91
N ILE A 17 7.83 5.97 -6.78
CA ILE A 17 8.74 4.94 -6.25
C ILE A 17 8.11 4.28 -5.02
N PRO A 18 8.29 2.96 -4.83
CA PRO A 18 7.86 2.30 -3.62
C PRO A 18 8.65 2.84 -2.42
N GLY A 19 7.98 2.92 -1.28
CA GLY A 19 8.59 3.44 -0.05
C GLY A 19 9.71 2.52 0.44
N LEU A 20 10.79 3.12 0.95
CA LEU A 20 11.89 2.38 1.55
C LEU A 20 11.46 1.79 2.90
N GLU A 21 11.37 0.47 2.97
CA GLU A 21 11.25 -0.26 4.22
C GLU A 21 12.65 -0.70 4.68
N ALA A 22 13.06 -0.22 5.85
CA ALA A 22 14.41 -0.43 6.39
C ALA A 22 14.52 -1.70 7.25
N ASP A 23 13.41 -2.28 7.70
CA ASP A 23 13.42 -3.50 8.50
C ASP A 23 13.63 -4.74 7.60
N GLU A 24 14.74 -5.43 7.85
CA GLU A 24 15.17 -6.65 7.15
C GLU A 24 14.13 -7.77 7.20
N THR A 25 13.27 -7.77 8.21
CA THR A 25 12.15 -8.70 8.34
C THR A 25 11.24 -8.63 7.11
N TYR A 26 10.99 -7.42 6.59
CA TYR A 26 10.20 -7.20 5.39
C TYR A 26 11.04 -7.35 4.11
N HIS A 27 12.10 -6.55 3.96
CA HIS A 27 12.81 -6.49 2.67
C HIS A 27 13.67 -7.73 2.39
N GLY A 28 14.06 -8.49 3.42
CA GLY A 28 14.78 -9.76 3.31
C GLY A 28 13.90 -10.96 2.94
N GLY A 29 12.58 -10.79 2.94
CA GLY A 29 11.62 -11.85 2.60
C GLY A 29 11.41 -12.90 3.69
N LYS A 30 11.92 -12.70 4.90
CA LYS A 30 11.74 -13.61 6.05
C LYS A 30 10.25 -13.85 6.35
N LEU A 31 9.42 -12.81 6.26
CA LEU A 31 7.96 -12.92 6.44
C LEU A 31 7.28 -13.83 5.40
N ARG A 32 7.91 -14.13 4.27
CA ARG A 32 7.34 -14.96 3.20
C ARG A 32 7.78 -16.43 3.23
N GLN A 33 8.76 -16.78 4.05
CA GLN A 33 9.34 -18.13 4.09
C GLN A 33 8.54 -19.10 4.96
N MET A 34 7.68 -18.59 5.84
CA MET A 34 6.93 -19.39 6.79
C MET A 34 5.45 -19.37 6.44
N ASP A 35 4.87 -20.54 6.18
CA ASP A 35 3.43 -20.67 6.06
C ASP A 35 2.81 -20.50 7.45
N VAL A 36 2.00 -19.45 7.62
CA VAL A 36 1.32 -19.18 8.88
C VAL A 36 -0.15 -18.94 8.64
N PRO A 37 -1.01 -19.59 9.46
CA PRO A 37 -2.45 -19.37 9.39
C PRO A 37 -2.77 -17.88 9.51
N ARG A 38 -3.53 -17.36 8.55
CA ARG A 38 -4.04 -15.99 8.60
C ARG A 38 -5.31 -15.95 9.45
N THR A 39 -5.15 -15.74 10.74
CA THR A 39 -6.25 -15.73 11.74
C THR A 39 -6.91 -14.36 11.91
N ILE A 40 -6.29 -13.29 11.41
CA ILE A 40 -6.84 -11.93 11.44
C ILE A 40 -7.48 -11.65 10.08
N PHE A 41 -8.76 -11.27 10.06
CA PHE A 41 -9.46 -10.97 8.82
C PHE A 41 -8.96 -9.66 8.20
N ALA A 42 -8.98 -8.57 8.96
CA ALA A 42 -8.49 -7.27 8.52
C ALA A 42 -7.63 -6.57 9.58
N PHE A 43 -6.56 -5.91 9.15
CA PHE A 43 -5.57 -5.31 10.04
C PHE A 43 -5.22 -3.87 9.68
N PHE A 44 -5.21 -3.02 10.70
CA PHE A 44 -4.68 -1.67 10.70
C PHE A 44 -4.16 -1.31 12.10
N LYS A 45 -2.92 -0.83 12.14
CA LYS A 45 -2.39 -0.08 13.28
C LYS A 45 -1.77 1.22 12.80
N GLY A 46 -2.14 2.33 13.42
CA GLY A 46 -1.65 3.66 13.05
C GLY A 46 -2.46 4.78 13.69
N THR A 47 -2.06 6.03 13.48
CA THR A 47 -2.78 7.20 13.99
C THR A 47 -4.23 7.20 13.50
N ILE A 48 -5.20 7.22 14.41
CA ILE A 48 -6.63 7.33 14.10
C ILE A 48 -7.11 8.74 14.45
N ARG A 49 -6.78 9.20 15.66
CA ARG A 49 -7.02 10.58 16.10
C ARG A 49 -5.69 11.33 16.09
N ASN A 50 -5.72 12.55 15.56
CA ASN A 50 -4.58 13.46 15.54
C ASN A 50 -5.00 14.81 16.16
N ARG A 51 -4.03 15.65 16.54
CA ARG A 51 -4.23 17.02 17.04
C ARG A 51 -5.06 17.89 16.09
N GLU A 52 -4.95 17.64 14.78
CA GLU A 52 -5.74 18.29 13.72
C GLU A 52 -7.21 17.82 13.65
N GLY A 53 -7.64 16.92 14.55
CA GLY A 53 -9.01 16.43 14.62
C GLY A 53 -9.46 15.71 13.33
N PRO A 54 -10.72 15.90 12.88
CA PRO A 54 -11.27 15.27 11.68
C PRO A 54 -10.56 15.65 10.36
N SER A 55 -9.76 16.73 10.34
CA SER A 55 -9.02 17.14 9.14
C SER A 55 -7.94 16.12 8.76
N TYR A 56 -7.34 15.47 9.77
CA TYR A 56 -6.42 14.37 9.51
C TYR A 56 -7.15 13.23 8.81
N SER A 57 -6.54 12.68 7.73
CA SER A 57 -7.11 11.52 7.03
C SER A 57 -8.50 11.81 6.42
N ARG A 58 -8.89 13.10 6.30
CA ARG A 58 -10.26 13.50 5.90
C ARG A 58 -11.35 12.83 6.76
N GLY A 59 -11.02 12.47 8.00
CA GLY A 59 -11.94 11.82 8.94
C GLY A 59 -12.18 10.32 8.68
N ILE A 60 -11.63 9.73 7.61
CA ILE A 60 -11.95 8.35 7.21
C ILE A 60 -11.58 7.32 8.29
N ARG A 61 -10.43 7.48 8.96
CA ARG A 61 -9.99 6.54 10.01
C ARG A 61 -10.87 6.58 11.26
N ILE A 62 -11.47 7.73 11.56
CA ILE A 62 -12.42 7.85 12.68
C ILE A 62 -13.70 7.09 12.34
N LYS A 63 -14.25 7.32 11.13
CA LYS A 63 -15.43 6.60 10.64
C LYS A 63 -15.22 5.09 10.61
N MET A 64 -14.09 4.64 10.08
CA MET A 64 -13.74 3.21 10.05
C MET A 64 -13.63 2.61 11.46
N ARG A 65 -13.01 3.33 12.41
CA ARG A 65 -12.93 2.85 13.80
C ARG A 65 -14.33 2.62 14.37
N ASP A 66 -15.23 3.59 14.19
CA ASP A 66 -16.58 3.51 14.76
C ASP A 66 -17.40 2.42 14.05
N ALA A 67 -17.23 2.25 12.74
CA ALA A 67 -17.88 1.18 11.98
C ALA A 67 -17.38 -0.23 12.31
N PHE A 68 -16.13 -0.39 12.76
CA PHE A 68 -15.53 -1.70 13.07
C PHE A 68 -15.62 -2.04 14.56
N GLU A 69 -16.34 -1.25 15.35
CA GLU A 69 -16.52 -1.50 16.77
C GLU A 69 -17.22 -2.85 17.00
N GLY A 70 -16.64 -3.69 17.85
CA GLY A 70 -17.18 -5.03 18.18
C GLY A 70 -16.74 -6.17 17.26
N GLU A 71 -16.06 -5.89 16.16
CA GLU A 71 -15.57 -6.91 15.23
C GLU A 71 -14.35 -7.65 15.80
N ARG A 72 -14.50 -8.96 16.04
CA ARG A 72 -13.51 -9.76 16.81
C ARG A 72 -12.34 -10.26 15.98
N ASP A 73 -12.55 -10.43 14.68
CA ASP A 73 -11.57 -10.87 13.70
C ASP A 73 -10.83 -9.69 13.03
N VAL A 74 -11.11 -8.45 13.46
CA VAL A 74 -10.53 -7.23 12.91
C VAL A 74 -9.67 -6.53 13.96
N ILE A 75 -8.45 -6.16 13.57
CA ILE A 75 -7.59 -5.28 14.37
C ILE A 75 -7.60 -3.91 13.71
N PHE A 76 -8.28 -2.93 14.30
CA PHE A 76 -8.24 -1.54 13.86
C PHE A 76 -7.96 -0.63 15.06
N SER A 77 -6.70 -0.26 15.28
CA SER A 77 -6.33 0.48 16.48
C SER A 77 -5.19 1.47 16.28
N GLU A 78 -4.99 2.35 17.27
CA GLU A 78 -3.74 3.09 17.38
C GLU A 78 -2.59 2.17 17.79
N VAL A 79 -1.35 2.63 17.55
CA VAL A 79 -0.15 1.90 17.98
C VAL A 79 -0.03 2.03 19.49
N LYS A 80 -0.24 0.92 20.21
CA LYS A 80 -0.09 0.87 21.67
C LYS A 80 1.36 0.64 22.09
N PRO A 81 1.83 1.20 23.22
CA PRO A 81 3.09 0.81 23.84
C PRO A 81 3.07 -0.70 24.11
N GLY A 82 4.02 -1.45 23.55
CA GLY A 82 4.12 -2.91 23.71
C GLY A 82 4.11 -3.71 22.41
N CYS A 83 3.68 -3.14 21.29
CA CYS A 83 3.85 -3.78 19.97
C CYS A 83 4.98 -3.08 19.20
N ASN A 84 6.17 -3.70 19.20
CA ASN A 84 7.31 -3.24 18.42
C ASN A 84 7.18 -3.59 16.93
N HIS A 85 8.18 -3.24 16.12
CA HIS A 85 8.22 -3.52 14.68
C HIS A 85 7.99 -5.01 14.34
N LYS A 86 8.58 -5.93 15.11
CA LYS A 86 8.41 -7.38 14.92
C LYS A 86 6.96 -7.82 15.19
N CYS A 87 6.37 -7.35 16.29
CA CYS A 87 4.96 -7.61 16.60
C CYS A 87 4.04 -7.11 15.48
N TYR A 88 4.27 -5.90 14.97
CA TYR A 88 3.47 -5.33 13.88
C TYR A 88 3.61 -6.15 12.58
N ALA A 89 4.84 -6.51 12.20
CA ALA A 89 5.11 -7.33 11.02
C ALA A 89 4.46 -8.71 11.11
N GLU A 90 4.49 -9.32 12.28
CA GLU A 90 3.86 -10.62 12.53
C GLU A 90 2.34 -10.54 12.41
N GLN A 91 1.72 -9.49 12.97
CA GLN A 91 0.27 -9.30 12.83
C GLN A 91 -0.14 -9.05 11.38
N MET A 92 0.63 -8.26 10.61
CA MET A 92 0.40 -8.14 9.17
C MET A 92 0.47 -9.50 8.46
N ARG A 93 1.48 -10.31 8.80
CA ARG A 93 1.66 -11.64 8.21
C ARG A 93 0.52 -12.60 8.53
N GLN A 94 -0.06 -12.49 9.72
CA GLN A 94 -1.24 -13.24 10.18
C GLN A 94 -2.57 -12.67 9.64
N SER A 95 -2.56 -11.60 8.85
CA SER A 95 -3.77 -10.93 8.38
C SER A 95 -4.10 -11.25 6.93
N ILE A 96 -5.38 -11.47 6.59
CA ILE A 96 -5.81 -11.63 5.19
C ILE A 96 -5.70 -10.29 4.46
N PHE A 97 -6.32 -9.26 5.03
CA PHE A 97 -6.37 -7.91 4.48
C PHE A 97 -5.63 -6.91 5.36
N CYS A 98 -4.83 -6.03 4.75
CA CYS A 98 -4.13 -4.95 5.44
C CYS A 98 -4.68 -3.62 4.95
N LEU A 99 -5.45 -2.97 5.82
CA LEU A 99 -6.12 -1.72 5.48
C LEU A 99 -5.11 -0.59 5.41
N CYS A 100 -5.16 0.14 4.31
CA CYS A 100 -4.29 1.24 3.96
C CYS A 100 -5.12 2.53 3.76
N PRO A 101 -5.86 2.99 4.79
CA PRO A 101 -6.57 4.26 4.68
C PRO A 101 -5.60 5.41 4.60
N ARG A 102 -5.94 6.39 3.77
CA ARG A 102 -5.27 7.68 3.58
C ARG A 102 -4.77 8.25 4.91
N GLY A 103 -3.59 8.85 4.90
CA GLY A 103 -3.05 9.61 6.03
C GLY A 103 -3.19 11.10 5.80
N TRP A 104 -2.08 11.82 5.96
CA TRP A 104 -1.99 13.21 5.51
C TRP A 104 -1.97 13.30 3.97
N SER A 105 -1.30 12.35 3.33
CA SER A 105 -1.28 12.16 1.88
C SER A 105 -2.00 10.85 1.50
N PRO A 106 -2.41 10.68 0.23
CA PRO A 106 -2.93 9.40 -0.28
C PRO A 106 -1.89 8.28 -0.27
N TRP A 107 -0.60 8.60 -0.32
CA TRP A 107 0.48 7.61 -0.36
C TRP A 107 0.75 7.00 1.01
N THR A 108 1.12 5.71 1.06
CA THR A 108 1.51 5.04 2.30
C THR A 108 2.51 3.91 2.09
N LEU A 109 3.53 3.84 2.97
CA LEU A 109 4.46 2.70 3.06
C LEU A 109 3.72 1.38 3.38
N ARG A 110 2.56 1.47 4.04
CA ARG A 110 1.81 0.31 4.52
C ARG A 110 1.38 -0.64 3.40
N ALA A 111 1.07 -0.11 2.22
CA ALA A 111 0.70 -0.94 1.08
C ALA A 111 1.85 -1.85 0.66
N TYR A 112 3.08 -1.34 0.66
CA TYR A 112 4.27 -2.12 0.33
C TYR A 112 4.64 -3.10 1.45
N GLN A 113 4.54 -2.69 2.72
CA GLN A 113 4.73 -3.59 3.87
C GLN A 113 3.74 -4.76 3.84
N ALA A 114 2.47 -4.49 3.51
CA ALA A 114 1.44 -5.52 3.36
C ALA A 114 1.83 -6.52 2.25
N MET A 115 2.27 -6.02 1.09
CA MET A 115 2.81 -6.88 0.03
C MET A 115 4.04 -7.66 0.50
N MET A 116 4.97 -7.09 1.26
CA MET A 116 6.12 -7.82 1.79
C MET A 116 5.71 -8.91 2.80
N ALA A 117 4.64 -8.69 3.57
CA ALA A 117 4.07 -9.66 4.52
C ALA A 117 3.06 -10.66 3.90
N GLY A 118 2.69 -10.49 2.63
CA GLY A 118 1.68 -11.32 1.95
C GLY A 118 0.24 -11.03 2.33
N CYS A 119 0.03 -9.93 3.05
CA CYS A 119 -1.28 -9.40 3.37
C CYS A 119 -1.81 -8.60 2.17
N ILE A 120 -3.06 -8.81 1.76
CA ILE A 120 -3.64 -8.10 0.61
C ILE A 120 -3.84 -6.63 1.01
N PRO A 121 -3.20 -5.66 0.33
CA PRO A 121 -3.41 -4.25 0.63
C PRO A 121 -4.84 -3.83 0.26
N VAL A 122 -5.56 -3.20 1.20
CA VAL A 122 -6.87 -2.59 0.95
C VAL A 122 -6.72 -1.08 0.96
N ILE A 123 -6.89 -0.47 -0.19
CA ILE A 123 -6.53 0.91 -0.46
C ILE A 123 -7.78 1.78 -0.29
N LEU A 124 -7.76 2.67 0.71
CA LEU A 124 -8.78 3.71 0.89
C LEU A 124 -8.13 5.09 0.77
N ALA A 125 -7.73 5.38 -0.46
CA ALA A 125 -7.11 6.63 -0.88
C ALA A 125 -7.49 6.85 -2.35
N ASP A 126 -8.41 7.78 -2.63
CA ASP A 126 -8.97 7.91 -3.98
C ASP A 126 -7.90 8.36 -4.99
N GLU A 127 -7.09 9.34 -4.58
CA GLU A 127 -6.06 10.04 -5.36
C GLU A 127 -4.68 9.35 -5.28
N ILE A 128 -4.62 8.08 -4.90
CA ILE A 128 -3.34 7.35 -4.85
C ILE A 128 -2.90 6.92 -6.24
N GLU A 129 -1.62 7.14 -6.51
CA GLU A 129 -0.88 6.68 -7.69
C GLU A 129 0.11 5.60 -7.23
N PHE A 130 0.24 4.51 -7.98
CA PHE A 130 1.12 3.41 -7.61
C PHE A 130 2.42 3.38 -8.43
N PRO A 131 3.50 2.80 -7.88
CA PRO A 131 4.69 2.55 -8.66
C PRO A 131 4.45 1.47 -9.71
N PHE A 132 5.08 1.63 -10.86
CA PHE A 132 5.14 0.63 -11.93
C PHE A 132 3.77 0.25 -12.54
N GLU A 133 2.78 1.12 -12.55
CA GLU A 133 1.46 0.84 -13.17
C GLU A 133 1.53 0.49 -14.67
N SER A 134 2.64 0.81 -15.34
CA SER A 134 2.89 0.38 -16.72
C SER A 134 3.25 -1.10 -16.86
N THR A 135 3.65 -1.76 -15.77
CA THR A 135 4.05 -3.18 -15.75
C THR A 135 3.29 -4.01 -14.71
N LEU A 136 2.74 -3.39 -13.67
CA LEU A 136 1.97 -4.04 -12.62
C LEU A 136 0.50 -3.63 -12.69
N ASP A 137 -0.37 -4.62 -12.80
CA ASP A 137 -1.81 -4.44 -12.63
C ASP A 137 -2.16 -4.50 -11.13
N TRP A 138 -2.25 -3.33 -10.51
CA TRP A 138 -2.57 -3.20 -9.08
C TRP A 138 -3.96 -3.71 -8.72
N SER A 139 -4.90 -3.84 -9.67
CA SER A 139 -6.22 -4.43 -9.40
C SER A 139 -6.15 -5.92 -9.06
N ARG A 140 -5.10 -6.60 -9.54
CA ARG A 140 -4.82 -8.02 -9.23
C ARG A 140 -4.06 -8.19 -7.92
N LEU A 141 -3.52 -7.10 -7.35
CA LEU A 141 -2.68 -7.13 -6.16
C LEU A 141 -3.40 -6.57 -4.93
N THR A 142 -4.43 -5.76 -5.13
CA THR A 142 -5.08 -4.98 -4.07
C THR A 142 -6.60 -5.05 -4.16
N VAL A 143 -7.25 -4.51 -3.14
CA VAL A 143 -8.67 -4.12 -3.17
C VAL A 143 -8.71 -2.60 -3.01
N LYS A 144 -9.27 -1.86 -3.97
CA LYS A 144 -9.45 -0.41 -3.85
C LYS A 144 -10.90 -0.11 -3.48
N ILE A 145 -11.12 0.59 -2.37
CA ILE A 145 -12.44 1.00 -1.88
C ILE A 145 -12.46 2.52 -1.84
N ALA A 146 -13.51 3.13 -2.40
CA ALA A 146 -13.66 4.57 -2.42
C ALA A 146 -13.73 5.13 -0.99
N GLU A 147 -13.15 6.31 -0.75
CA GLU A 147 -13.11 6.89 0.61
C GLU A 147 -14.51 7.11 1.20
N ARG A 148 -15.50 7.41 0.35
CA ARG A 148 -16.91 7.54 0.74
C ARG A 148 -17.54 6.25 1.28
N ASP A 149 -17.00 5.09 0.90
CA ASP A 149 -17.53 3.77 1.25
C ASP A 149 -16.76 3.13 2.41
N SER A 150 -15.94 3.92 3.12
CA SER A 150 -15.05 3.43 4.18
C SER A 150 -15.75 2.68 5.31
N GLU A 151 -16.97 3.08 5.64
CA GLU A 151 -17.78 2.44 6.70
C GLU A 151 -18.25 1.05 6.28
N LYS A 152 -18.38 0.78 4.97
CA LYS A 152 -18.78 -0.50 4.39
C LYS A 152 -17.61 -1.43 4.08
N THR A 153 -16.39 -1.06 4.49
CA THR A 153 -15.18 -1.81 4.13
C THR A 153 -15.29 -3.30 4.47
N LEU A 154 -15.75 -3.66 5.67
CA LEU A 154 -15.83 -5.07 6.08
C LEU A 154 -16.89 -5.83 5.30
N GLU A 155 -18.03 -5.21 4.99
CA GLU A 155 -19.06 -5.79 4.12
C GLU A 155 -18.47 -6.11 2.73
N ILE A 156 -17.78 -5.15 2.12
CA ILE A 156 -17.15 -5.31 0.81
C ILE A 156 -16.10 -6.43 0.84
N LEU A 157 -15.23 -6.43 1.85
CA LEU A 157 -14.16 -7.44 1.97
C LEU A 157 -14.72 -8.84 2.23
N ARG A 158 -15.79 -8.97 3.03
CA ARG A 158 -16.44 -10.26 3.32
C ARG A 158 -17.18 -10.83 2.12
N ALA A 159 -17.53 -10.00 1.14
CA ALA A 159 -18.13 -10.44 -0.12
C ALA A 159 -17.12 -10.99 -1.13
N ILE A 160 -15.81 -10.81 -0.89
CA ILE A 160 -14.75 -11.33 -1.77
C ILE A 160 -14.62 -12.84 -1.57
N SER A 161 -14.69 -13.59 -2.67
CA SER A 161 -14.55 -15.04 -2.66
C SER A 161 -13.17 -15.51 -2.18
N THR A 162 -13.10 -16.71 -1.62
CA THR A 162 -11.82 -17.31 -1.20
C THR A 162 -10.88 -17.50 -2.39
N GLU A 163 -11.41 -17.84 -3.57
CA GLU A 163 -10.66 -17.99 -4.82
C GLU A 163 -10.01 -16.68 -5.24
N GLU A 164 -10.73 -15.56 -5.15
CA GLU A 164 -10.17 -14.24 -5.46
C GLU A 164 -9.10 -13.83 -4.44
N ILE A 165 -9.31 -14.11 -3.15
CA ILE A 165 -8.31 -13.87 -2.09
C ILE A 165 -7.01 -14.64 -2.40
N GLN A 166 -7.12 -15.92 -2.73
CA GLN A 166 -5.99 -16.76 -3.06
C GLN A 166 -5.27 -16.24 -4.31
N ALA A 167 -6.01 -15.92 -5.37
CA ALA A 167 -5.44 -15.39 -6.62
C ALA A 167 -4.66 -14.09 -6.38
N LYS A 168 -5.17 -13.17 -5.54
CA LYS A 168 -4.45 -11.94 -5.16
C LYS A 168 -3.18 -12.27 -4.37
N GLN A 169 -3.24 -13.18 -3.39
CA GLN A 169 -2.07 -13.58 -2.59
C GLN A 169 -0.97 -14.22 -3.45
N GLU A 170 -1.34 -15.07 -4.39
CA GLU A 170 -0.43 -15.68 -5.37
C GLU A 170 0.21 -14.60 -6.27
N ALA A 171 -0.58 -13.67 -6.79
CA ALA A 171 -0.09 -12.56 -7.60
C ALA A 171 0.91 -11.69 -6.82
N ILE A 172 0.61 -11.31 -5.57
CA ILE A 172 1.54 -10.57 -4.71
C ILE A 172 2.83 -11.38 -4.48
N THR A 173 2.73 -12.70 -4.31
CA THR A 173 3.91 -13.56 -4.10
C THR A 173 4.89 -13.51 -5.28
N GLN A 174 4.41 -13.34 -6.51
CA GLN A 174 5.26 -13.19 -7.69
C GLN A 174 5.97 -11.83 -7.77
N VAL A 175 5.36 -10.76 -7.24
CA VAL A 175 5.81 -9.38 -7.52
C VAL A 175 6.26 -8.57 -6.31
N TRP A 176 6.11 -9.07 -5.07
CA TRP A 176 6.41 -8.29 -3.86
C TRP A 176 7.84 -7.73 -3.82
N ARG A 177 8.81 -8.40 -4.48
CA ARG A 177 10.18 -7.92 -4.58
C ARG A 177 10.29 -6.60 -5.33
N MET A 178 9.42 -6.35 -6.30
CA MET A 178 9.41 -5.10 -7.05
C MET A 178 9.12 -3.89 -6.16
N VAL A 179 8.55 -4.09 -4.97
CA VAL A 179 8.31 -3.02 -3.99
C VAL A 179 9.25 -3.08 -2.77
N SER A 180 10.23 -3.99 -2.75
CA SER A 180 11.21 -4.14 -1.66
C SER A 180 12.64 -3.86 -2.09
N TYR A 181 13.48 -3.46 -1.12
CA TYR A 181 14.88 -3.08 -1.34
C TYR A 181 15.82 -4.06 -0.63
N PRO A 182 16.05 -5.27 -1.17
CA PRO A 182 16.95 -6.25 -0.56
C PRO A 182 18.40 -5.78 -0.60
N ILE A 183 19.20 -6.26 0.36
CA ILE A 183 20.64 -6.01 0.45
C ILE A 183 21.37 -7.37 0.40
N PRO A 184 22.20 -7.66 -0.62
CA PRO A 184 22.41 -6.86 -1.82
C PRO A 184 21.18 -6.82 -2.72
N SER A 185 21.14 -5.84 -3.64
CA SER A 185 20.09 -5.71 -4.65
C SER A 185 20.04 -6.96 -5.55
N ARG A 186 18.85 -7.31 -6.03
CA ARG A 186 18.55 -8.50 -6.82
C ARG A 186 17.76 -8.14 -8.08
N PRO A 187 17.86 -8.93 -9.17
CA PRO A 187 16.95 -8.77 -10.30
C PRO A 187 15.50 -8.74 -9.83
N ASP A 188 14.72 -7.86 -10.45
CA ASP A 188 13.29 -7.65 -10.18
C ASP A 188 12.94 -7.12 -8.79
N ASP A 189 13.91 -6.57 -8.07
CA ASP A 189 13.64 -5.77 -6.89
C ASP A 189 13.18 -4.34 -7.22
N ALA A 190 12.90 -3.54 -6.19
CA ALA A 190 12.51 -2.14 -6.37
C ALA A 190 13.57 -1.32 -7.09
N PHE A 191 14.86 -1.50 -6.77
CA PHE A 191 15.94 -0.75 -7.42
C PHE A 191 15.96 -1.01 -8.94
N HIS A 192 15.97 -2.27 -9.36
CA HIS A 192 15.96 -2.63 -10.78
C HIS A 192 14.65 -2.20 -11.47
N SER A 193 13.52 -2.31 -10.78
CA SER A 193 12.21 -1.89 -11.31
C SER A 193 12.15 -0.38 -11.53
N ILE A 194 12.71 0.42 -10.62
CA ILE A 194 12.86 1.87 -10.78
C ILE A 194 13.71 2.20 -12.00
N LEU A 195 14.88 1.55 -12.15
CA LEU A 195 15.74 1.78 -13.31
C LEU A 195 15.05 1.44 -14.64
N ARG A 196 14.25 0.36 -14.67
CA ARG A 196 13.46 0.01 -15.85
C ARG A 196 12.39 1.05 -16.16
N GLU A 197 11.65 1.51 -15.16
CA GLU A 197 10.60 2.50 -15.32
C GLU A 197 11.16 3.86 -15.77
N LEU A 198 12.27 4.31 -15.17
CA LEU A 198 13.02 5.49 -15.62
C LEU A 198 13.50 5.33 -17.07
N GLY A 199 14.05 4.17 -17.42
CA GLY A 199 14.48 3.87 -18.78
C GLY A 199 13.32 3.93 -19.80
N ARG A 200 12.14 3.45 -19.41
CA ARG A 200 10.90 3.52 -20.20
C ARG A 200 10.45 4.97 -20.38
N LYS A 201 10.36 5.75 -19.30
CA LYS A 201 10.01 7.17 -19.32
C LYS A 201 10.94 7.98 -20.22
N ARG A 202 12.25 7.79 -20.09
CA ARG A 202 13.26 8.44 -20.95
C ARG A 202 13.03 8.16 -22.44
N ARG A 203 12.69 6.91 -22.81
CA ARG A 203 12.40 6.56 -24.21
C ARG A 203 11.13 7.24 -24.72
N LEU A 204 10.07 7.26 -23.91
CA LEU A 204 8.80 7.92 -24.26
C LEU A 204 8.99 9.43 -24.43
N MET A 205 9.73 10.08 -23.52
CA MET A 205 10.05 11.51 -23.64
C MET A 205 10.80 11.82 -24.93
N LYS A 206 11.80 11.01 -25.32
CA LYS A 206 12.54 11.20 -26.57
C LYS A 206 11.69 11.00 -27.83
N ALA A 207 10.65 10.17 -27.77
CA ALA A 207 9.72 9.94 -28.87
C ALA A 207 8.62 11.02 -28.94
N SER A 208 8.49 11.86 -27.92
CA SER A 208 7.45 12.88 -27.85
C SER A 208 7.76 14.06 -28.78
N PRO A 209 6.78 14.55 -29.57
CA PRO A 209 6.95 15.76 -30.39
C PRO A 209 7.07 17.02 -29.54
N SER A 210 6.60 16.99 -28.29
CA SER A 210 6.71 18.06 -27.30
C SER A 210 8.04 17.94 -26.54
N VAL A 211 9.12 18.39 -27.17
CA VAL A 211 10.46 18.41 -26.55
C VAL A 211 10.62 19.69 -25.73
N PHE A 212 10.47 19.63 -24.40
CA PHE A 212 10.84 20.73 -23.51
C PHE A 212 12.34 20.65 -23.20
N TRP A 213 13.16 21.18 -24.10
CA TRP A 213 14.46 21.74 -23.75
C TRP A 213 14.41 23.24 -24.04
N THR A 214 13.92 24.00 -23.07
CA THR A 214 14.13 25.45 -22.94
C THR A 214 14.61 25.72 -21.54
#